data_AF-A0AAN9HPD5-F1
#
_entry.id   AF-A0AAN9HPD5-F1
#
_cell.length_a   1.000
_cell.length_b   1.000
_cell.length_c   1.000
_cell.angle_alpha   90.00
_cell.angle_beta   90.00
_cell.angle_gamma   90.00
#
_symmetry.space_group_name_H-M   'P 1'
#
loop_
_entity.id
_entity.type
_entity.pdbx_description
1 polymer ?
#
loop_
_entity_poly.entity_id
_entity_poly.type
_entity_poly.pdbx_seq_one_letter_code
_entity_poly.pdbx_strand_id
1 'polypeptide(L)'
;MTMSRTIKLYKLPESTVTPGFRKMEIHDVPAVTRLLRNYLSKFVVAPDFDENDVEHWLLPEENVVDTFLVESPKTHEVTDFCSFYTLPSTILGNQNYSTLKAAYSNYNVSTKTPLLQLMNDALIVAKQRGYDVFNALDVMDNEPFLKELKFGPGDGKLQYYLYNYRVREALKPSEVGLVLL
;
A
#
# COMPACT_ATOMS: atom_id res chain seq x y z
N MET A 1 11.10 -23.91 -12.28
CA MET A 1 10.75 -23.74 -10.85
C MET A 1 9.63 -24.73 -10.54
N THR A 2 9.67 -25.52 -9.46
CA THR A 2 8.57 -26.46 -9.12
C THR A 2 7.58 -25.80 -8.15
N MET A 3 6.33 -26.26 -8.11
CA MET A 3 5.29 -25.69 -7.22
C MET A 3 5.74 -25.60 -5.76
N SER A 4 6.31 -26.67 -5.19
CA SER A 4 6.80 -26.66 -3.80
C SER A 4 7.93 -25.65 -3.58
N ARG A 5 8.80 -25.44 -4.58
CA ARG A 5 9.86 -24.41 -4.51
C ARG A 5 9.27 -23.01 -4.58
N THR A 6 8.25 -22.79 -5.41
CA THR A 6 7.52 -21.52 -5.51
C THR A 6 6.81 -21.16 -4.21
N ILE A 7 6.07 -22.11 -3.61
CA ILE A 7 5.41 -21.92 -2.31
C ILE A 7 6.43 -21.56 -1.24
N LYS A 8 7.58 -22.28 -1.20
CA LYS A 8 8.64 -21.98 -0.23
C LYS A 8 9.27 -20.60 -0.47
N LEU A 9 9.41 -20.18 -1.72
CA LEU A 9 10.02 -18.89 -2.09
C LEU A 9 9.14 -17.69 -1.66
N TYR A 10 7.83 -17.80 -1.82
CA TYR A 10 6.86 -16.74 -1.50
C TYR A 10 6.19 -16.92 -0.13
N LYS A 11 6.67 -17.84 0.70
CA LYS A 11 6.14 -18.04 2.05
C LYS A 11 6.40 -16.78 2.89
N LEU A 12 5.35 -16.28 3.53
CA LEU A 12 5.39 -15.19 4.51
C LEU A 12 5.30 -15.75 5.94
N PRO A 13 5.75 -14.98 6.96
CA PRO A 13 5.48 -15.28 8.37
C PRO A 13 3.98 -15.36 8.71
N GLU A 14 3.66 -15.99 9.83
CA GLU A 14 2.27 -16.15 10.28
C GLU A 14 1.72 -14.94 11.03
N SER A 15 2.60 -14.09 11.57
CA SER A 15 2.23 -12.87 12.31
C SER A 15 3.11 -11.71 11.88
N THR A 16 2.59 -10.49 12.02
CA THR A 16 3.36 -9.27 11.81
C THR A 16 4.52 -9.17 12.80
N VAL A 17 5.57 -8.46 12.39
CA VAL A 17 6.83 -8.34 13.14
C VAL A 17 6.90 -7.03 13.91
N THR A 18 6.28 -5.96 13.39
CA THR A 18 6.36 -4.62 14.01
C THR A 18 5.48 -4.53 15.26
N PRO A 19 6.05 -4.20 16.44
CA PRO A 19 5.27 -3.95 17.64
C PRO A 19 4.33 -2.75 17.48
N GLY A 20 3.10 -2.87 17.99
CA GLY A 20 2.09 -1.81 17.87
C GLY A 20 1.42 -1.73 16.50
N PHE A 21 1.67 -2.70 15.60
CA PHE A 21 0.97 -2.81 14.33
C PHE A 21 -0.50 -3.19 14.58
N ARG A 22 -1.41 -2.26 14.30
CA ARG A 22 -2.86 -2.43 14.51
C ARG A 22 -3.67 -1.82 13.38
N LYS A 23 -4.96 -2.13 13.32
CA LYS A 23 -5.89 -1.52 12.36
C LYS A 23 -6.12 -0.05 12.71
N MET A 24 -6.29 0.80 11.70
CA MET A 24 -6.66 2.20 11.88
C MET A 24 -8.09 2.32 12.42
N GLU A 25 -8.30 3.26 13.34
CA GLU A 25 -9.61 3.63 13.88
C GLU A 25 -9.93 5.10 13.61
N ILE A 26 -11.19 5.50 13.82
CA ILE A 26 -11.67 6.86 13.50
C ILE A 26 -10.90 7.95 14.27
N HIS A 27 -10.49 7.67 15.50
CA HIS A 27 -9.76 8.63 16.33
C HIS A 27 -8.33 8.89 15.83
N ASP A 28 -7.80 8.02 14.96
CA ASP A 28 -6.46 8.17 14.38
C ASP A 28 -6.43 9.11 13.17
N VAL A 29 -7.58 9.47 12.59
CA VAL A 29 -7.69 10.28 11.36
C VAL A 29 -6.84 11.55 11.42
N PRO A 30 -6.86 12.36 12.51
CA PRO A 30 -6.01 13.56 12.58
C PRO A 30 -4.51 13.25 12.55
N ALA A 31 -4.08 12.13 13.15
CA ALA A 31 -2.68 11.73 13.18
C ALA A 31 -2.20 11.22 11.80
N VAL A 32 -3.01 10.38 11.16
CA VAL A 32 -2.76 9.87 9.81
C VAL A 32 -2.73 11.01 8.80
N THR A 33 -3.65 11.98 8.91
CA THR A 33 -3.69 13.16 8.04
C THR A 33 -2.40 13.96 8.10
N ARG A 34 -1.89 14.25 9.31
CA ARG A 34 -0.60 14.96 9.45
C ARG A 34 0.56 14.17 8.83
N LEU A 35 0.62 12.86 9.07
CA LEU A 35 1.68 12.00 8.52
C LEU A 35 1.63 11.96 6.99
N LEU A 36 0.44 11.77 6.42
CA LEU A 36 0.24 11.67 4.98
C LEU A 36 0.57 12.99 4.30
N ARG A 37 0.06 14.12 4.78
CA ARG A 37 0.36 15.44 4.20
C ARG A 37 1.87 15.75 4.22
N ASN A 38 2.53 15.50 5.35
CA ASN A 38 3.98 15.70 5.48
C ASN A 38 4.80 14.77 4.56
N TYR A 39 4.28 13.58 4.29
CA TYR A 39 4.89 12.66 3.33
C TYR A 39 4.69 13.14 1.90
N LEU A 40 3.45 13.49 1.55
CA LEU A 40 3.05 13.86 0.20
C LEU A 40 3.65 15.20 -0.26
N SER A 41 3.95 16.11 0.67
CA SER A 41 4.58 17.41 0.36
C SER A 41 5.97 17.30 -0.28
N LYS A 42 6.57 16.10 -0.31
CA LYS A 42 7.87 15.83 -0.93
C LYS A 42 7.76 15.58 -2.44
N PHE A 43 6.59 15.20 -2.93
CA PHE A 43 6.37 14.86 -4.34
C PHE A 43 5.97 16.09 -5.14
N VAL A 44 6.22 16.05 -6.46
CA VAL A 44 5.94 17.18 -7.37
C VAL A 44 4.45 17.27 -7.68
N VAL A 45 3.78 16.13 -7.80
CA VAL A 45 2.33 16.04 -8.00
C VAL A 45 1.77 15.07 -6.97
N ALA A 46 0.93 15.57 -6.07
CA ALA A 46 0.26 14.79 -5.04
C ALA A 46 -1.06 15.46 -4.67
N PRO A 47 -2.04 14.70 -4.15
CA PRO A 47 -3.24 15.27 -3.55
C PRO A 47 -2.88 16.00 -2.23
N ASP A 48 -3.57 17.12 -1.95
CA ASP A 48 -3.53 17.78 -0.65
C ASP A 48 -4.77 17.34 0.14
N PHE A 49 -4.60 16.29 0.94
CA PHE A 49 -5.70 15.68 1.70
C PHE A 49 -6.04 16.47 2.98
N ASP A 50 -7.33 16.59 3.27
CA ASP A 50 -7.82 16.97 4.59
C ASP A 50 -8.25 15.76 5.44
N GLU A 51 -8.79 16.00 6.64
CA GLU A 51 -9.24 14.92 7.52
C GLU A 51 -10.46 14.16 6.96
N ASN A 52 -11.36 14.82 6.22
CA ASN A 52 -12.51 14.17 5.60
C ASN A 52 -12.05 13.24 4.47
N ASP A 53 -11.06 13.68 3.68
CA ASP A 53 -10.49 12.85 2.63
C ASP A 53 -9.80 11.62 3.23
N VAL A 54 -9.03 11.79 4.31
CA VAL A 54 -8.36 10.67 4.98
C VAL A 54 -9.34 9.71 5.60
N GLU A 55 -10.40 10.21 6.25
CA GLU A 55 -11.49 9.37 6.74
C GLU A 55 -12.12 8.57 5.59
N HIS A 56 -12.45 9.23 4.48
CA HIS A 56 -13.11 8.58 3.35
C HIS A 56 -12.24 7.53 2.65
N TRP A 57 -10.97 7.85 2.38
CA TRP A 57 -10.09 7.03 1.55
C TRP A 57 -9.27 6.00 2.33
N LEU A 58 -9.06 6.20 3.64
CA LEU A 58 -8.16 5.37 4.44
C LEU A 58 -8.81 4.71 5.64
N LEU A 59 -9.96 5.17 6.13
CA LEU A 59 -10.63 4.47 7.22
C LEU A 59 -11.03 3.06 6.74
N PRO A 60 -10.64 1.98 7.44
CA PRO A 60 -10.81 0.65 6.87
C PRO A 60 -12.28 0.23 6.69
N GLU A 61 -12.61 -0.23 5.48
CA GLU A 61 -13.91 -0.77 5.11
C GLU A 61 -13.74 -2.18 4.51
N GLU A 62 -14.54 -3.13 4.99
CA GLU A 62 -14.37 -4.54 4.66
C GLU A 62 -14.53 -4.78 3.14
N ASN A 63 -13.54 -5.46 2.55
CA ASN A 63 -13.49 -5.75 1.10
C ASN A 63 -13.42 -4.51 0.20
N VAL A 64 -13.07 -3.34 0.76
CA VAL A 64 -12.85 -2.10 0.02
C VAL A 64 -11.44 -1.58 0.28
N VAL A 65 -11.13 -1.21 1.52
CA VAL A 65 -9.82 -0.66 1.89
C VAL A 65 -9.39 -1.12 3.28
N ASP A 66 -8.12 -1.43 3.41
CA ASP A 66 -7.50 -1.87 4.64
C ASP A 66 -6.31 -0.96 4.96
N THR A 67 -6.35 -0.33 6.13
CA THR A 67 -5.29 0.56 6.62
C THR A 67 -4.86 0.13 8.01
N PHE A 68 -3.55 0.08 8.21
CA PHE A 68 -2.91 -0.33 9.45
C PHE A 68 -1.88 0.70 9.86
N LEU A 69 -1.76 0.90 11.17
CA LEU A 69 -0.91 1.88 11.81
C LEU A 69 0.15 1.18 12.65
N VAL A 70 1.28 1.84 12.86
CA VAL A 70 2.24 1.49 13.91
C VAL A 70 2.10 2.52 15.02
N GLU A 71 1.66 2.06 16.19
CA GLU A 71 1.59 2.85 17.40
C GLU A 71 2.83 2.59 18.26
N SER A 72 3.54 3.65 18.63
CA SER A 72 4.70 3.57 19.52
C SER A 72 4.30 3.00 20.89
N PRO A 73 4.86 1.86 21.33
CA PRO A 73 4.53 1.27 22.63
C PRO A 73 4.90 2.14 23.84
N LYS A 74 5.71 3.18 23.64
CA LYS A 74 6.18 4.09 24.70
C LYS A 74 5.36 5.38 24.78
N THR A 75 4.99 5.94 23.62
CA THR A 75 4.35 7.27 23.54
C THR A 75 2.89 7.20 23.15
N HIS A 76 2.41 6.03 22.69
CA HIS A 76 1.06 5.85 22.12
C HIS A 76 0.78 6.73 20.90
N GLU A 77 1.82 7.29 20.28
CA GLU A 77 1.69 8.08 19.06
C GLU A 77 1.77 7.18 17.83
N VAL A 78 0.94 7.48 16.84
CA VAL A 78 1.02 6.86 15.50
C VAL A 78 2.26 7.40 14.80
N THR A 79 3.16 6.49 14.40
CA THR A 79 4.43 6.84 13.76
C THR A 79 4.45 6.52 12.27
N ASP A 80 3.80 5.44 11.87
CA ASP A 80 3.84 4.89 10.52
C ASP A 80 2.45 4.35 10.16
N PHE A 81 2.16 4.24 8.85
CA PHE A 81 0.99 3.51 8.39
C PHE A 81 1.19 2.92 7.00
N CYS A 82 0.45 1.86 6.70
CA CYS A 82 0.34 1.29 5.37
C CYS A 82 -1.13 1.03 5.02
N SER A 83 -1.46 1.15 3.74
CA SER A 83 -2.82 0.99 3.24
C SER A 83 -2.83 0.23 1.92
N PHE A 84 -3.88 -0.56 1.71
CA PHE A 84 -4.15 -1.22 0.44
C PHE A 84 -5.65 -1.38 0.21
N TYR A 85 -6.08 -1.38 -1.04
CA TYR A 85 -7.49 -1.56 -1.42
C TYR A 85 -7.72 -2.90 -2.13
N THR A 86 -8.96 -3.39 -2.03
CA THR A 86 -9.41 -4.61 -2.69
C THR A 86 -9.87 -4.30 -4.10
N LEU A 87 -9.33 -5.00 -5.10
CA LEU A 87 -9.84 -4.95 -6.46
C LEU A 87 -9.91 -6.38 -7.04
N PRO A 88 -11.06 -7.06 -6.93
CA PRO A 88 -11.20 -8.42 -7.43
C PRO A 88 -11.29 -8.44 -8.95
N SER A 89 -10.62 -9.42 -9.58
CA SER A 89 -10.69 -9.65 -11.03
C SER A 89 -11.44 -10.95 -11.33
N THR A 90 -12.31 -10.94 -12.35
CA THR A 90 -12.93 -12.17 -12.86
C THR A 90 -11.91 -13.01 -13.62
N ILE A 91 -11.83 -14.30 -13.29
CA ILE A 91 -10.97 -15.26 -14.00
C ILE A 91 -11.78 -15.89 -15.13
N LEU A 92 -11.38 -15.62 -16.37
CA LEU A 92 -12.05 -16.16 -17.55
C LEU A 92 -11.54 -17.56 -17.90
N GLY A 93 -12.46 -18.50 -18.13
CA GLY A 93 -12.13 -19.82 -18.67
C GLY A 93 -11.43 -20.79 -17.72
N ASN A 94 -11.46 -20.57 -16.41
CA ASN A 94 -10.90 -21.48 -15.41
C ASN A 94 -12.00 -22.32 -14.73
N GLN A 95 -11.82 -23.63 -14.67
CA GLN A 95 -12.83 -24.55 -14.11
C GLN A 95 -12.86 -24.58 -12.57
N ASN A 96 -11.77 -24.18 -11.92
CA ASN A 96 -11.59 -24.31 -10.47
C ASN A 96 -11.79 -22.98 -9.73
N TYR A 97 -11.53 -21.84 -10.39
CA TYR A 97 -11.56 -20.52 -9.77
C TYR A 97 -12.25 -19.50 -10.67
N SER A 98 -13.14 -18.68 -10.10
CA SER A 98 -13.89 -17.63 -10.82
C SER A 98 -13.38 -16.22 -10.56
N THR A 99 -12.63 -16.01 -9.47
CA THR A 99 -12.25 -14.68 -9.00
C THR A 99 -10.83 -14.71 -8.44
N LEU A 100 -10.05 -13.69 -8.77
CA LEU A 100 -8.75 -13.39 -8.18
C LEU A 100 -8.93 -12.23 -7.20
N LYS A 101 -8.72 -12.47 -5.91
CA LYS A 101 -8.79 -11.42 -4.88
C LYS A 101 -7.44 -10.72 -4.78
N ALA A 102 -7.30 -9.60 -5.48
CA ALA A 102 -6.06 -8.81 -5.48
C ALA A 102 -6.14 -7.64 -4.49
N ALA A 103 -5.05 -7.44 -3.75
CA ALA A 103 -4.78 -6.23 -2.98
C ALA A 103 -3.91 -5.29 -3.83
N TYR A 104 -4.20 -4.00 -3.78
CA TYR A 104 -3.39 -2.97 -4.44
C TYR A 104 -2.87 -2.00 -3.38
N SER A 105 -1.55 -1.83 -3.32
CA SER A 105 -0.89 -0.87 -2.45
C SER A 105 -1.46 0.52 -2.68
N ASN A 106 -1.89 1.16 -1.61
CA ASN A 106 -2.32 2.54 -1.58
C ASN A 106 -1.16 3.42 -1.05
N TYR A 107 -1.42 4.34 -0.11
CA TYR A 107 -0.41 5.15 0.56
C TYR A 107 0.28 4.40 1.70
N ASN A 108 1.60 4.55 1.78
CA ASN A 108 2.43 3.99 2.85
C ASN A 108 3.38 5.06 3.37
N VAL A 109 3.35 5.34 4.67
CA VAL A 109 4.19 6.35 5.31
C VAL A 109 5.02 5.69 6.41
N SER A 110 6.34 5.78 6.24
CA SER A 110 7.34 5.18 7.15
C SER A 110 8.25 6.29 7.70
N THR A 111 8.23 6.51 9.02
CA THR A 111 9.05 7.47 9.75
C THR A 111 9.98 6.81 10.78
N LYS A 112 9.51 5.80 11.53
CA LYS A 112 10.27 5.10 12.57
C LYS A 112 10.53 3.64 12.18
N THR A 113 9.55 3.01 11.56
CA THR A 113 9.66 1.63 11.09
C THR A 113 10.28 1.63 9.69
N PRO A 114 11.33 0.84 9.40
CA PRO A 114 11.86 0.76 8.03
C PRO A 114 10.78 0.36 7.03
N LEU A 115 10.66 1.08 5.91
CA LEU A 115 9.63 0.84 4.88
C LEU A 115 9.56 -0.63 4.45
N LEU A 116 10.71 -1.29 4.29
CA LEU A 116 10.78 -2.71 3.94
C LEU A 116 10.03 -3.60 4.94
N GLN A 117 10.20 -3.33 6.24
CA GLN A 117 9.54 -4.07 7.32
C GLN A 117 8.04 -3.76 7.36
N LEU A 118 7.66 -2.48 7.22
CA LEU A 118 6.27 -2.04 7.18
C LEU A 118 5.50 -2.71 6.03
N MET A 119 6.10 -2.77 4.85
CA MET A 119 5.50 -3.43 3.68
C MET A 119 5.49 -4.95 3.82
N ASN A 120 6.48 -5.55 4.47
CA ASN A 120 6.44 -6.98 4.80
C ASN A 120 5.24 -7.31 5.71
N ASP A 121 4.95 -6.47 6.71
CA ASP A 121 3.78 -6.63 7.57
C ASP A 121 2.46 -6.45 6.79
N ALA A 122 2.41 -5.51 5.84
CA ALA A 122 1.28 -5.36 4.91
C ALA A 122 1.02 -6.63 4.09
N LEU A 123 2.08 -7.27 3.57
CA LEU A 123 1.97 -8.54 2.84
C LEU A 123 1.45 -9.67 3.73
N ILE A 124 1.91 -9.74 4.99
CA ILE A 124 1.46 -10.75 5.96
C ILE A 124 -0.05 -10.61 6.21
N VAL A 125 -0.53 -9.40 6.51
CA VAL A 125 -1.96 -9.19 6.80
C VAL A 125 -2.83 -9.37 5.55
N ALA A 126 -2.35 -8.99 4.36
CA ALA A 126 -3.03 -9.30 3.12
C ALA A 126 -3.14 -10.83 2.93
N LYS A 127 -2.08 -11.60 3.20
CA LYS A 127 -2.14 -13.05 3.11
C LYS A 127 -3.12 -13.67 4.12
N GLN A 128 -3.11 -13.20 5.36
CA GLN A 128 -4.04 -13.64 6.42
C GLN A 128 -5.51 -13.36 6.04
N ARG A 129 -5.76 -12.27 5.30
CA ARG A 129 -7.09 -11.87 4.80
C ARG A 129 -7.51 -12.56 3.49
N GLY A 130 -6.71 -13.54 3.05
CA GLY A 130 -7.03 -14.39 1.91
C GLY A 130 -6.85 -13.71 0.56
N TYR A 131 -6.01 -12.66 0.46
CA TYR A 131 -5.63 -12.12 -0.83
C TYR A 131 -4.68 -13.08 -1.56
N ASP A 132 -4.86 -13.17 -2.87
CA ASP A 132 -4.10 -14.07 -3.75
C ASP A 132 -2.80 -13.43 -4.24
N VAL A 133 -2.83 -12.11 -4.42
CA VAL A 133 -1.71 -11.30 -4.93
C VAL A 133 -1.75 -9.90 -4.32
N PHE A 134 -0.58 -9.29 -4.18
CA PHE A 134 -0.41 -7.91 -3.74
C PHE A 134 0.30 -7.12 -4.84
N ASN A 135 -0.40 -6.17 -5.43
CA ASN A 135 0.08 -5.31 -6.50
C ASN A 135 0.55 -3.97 -5.93
N ALA A 136 1.54 -3.37 -6.56
CA ALA A 136 2.03 -2.05 -6.18
C ALA A 136 2.59 -1.34 -7.42
N LEU A 137 2.41 -0.03 -7.47
CA LEU A 137 3.01 0.84 -8.49
C LEU A 137 4.44 1.22 -8.07
N ASP A 138 5.28 1.57 -9.04
CA ASP A 138 6.65 2.08 -8.85
C ASP A 138 6.70 3.59 -8.54
N VAL A 139 5.56 4.17 -8.13
CA VAL A 139 5.45 5.56 -7.71
C VAL A 139 5.95 5.77 -6.28
N MET A 140 6.12 7.03 -5.87
CA MET A 140 6.59 7.40 -4.52
C MET A 140 7.92 6.70 -4.16
N ASP A 141 8.09 6.28 -2.91
CA ASP A 141 9.28 5.57 -2.43
C ASP A 141 9.13 4.04 -2.53
N ASN A 142 8.33 3.51 -3.46
CA ASN A 142 8.02 2.08 -3.47
C ASN A 142 9.17 1.21 -4.00
N GLU A 143 10.00 1.72 -4.91
CA GLU A 143 11.03 0.95 -5.61
C GLU A 143 11.95 0.09 -4.70
N PRO A 144 12.44 0.58 -3.54
CA PRO A 144 13.31 -0.20 -2.66
C PRO A 144 12.66 -1.49 -2.15
N PHE A 145 11.39 -1.46 -1.73
CA PHE A 145 10.75 -2.67 -1.20
C PHE A 145 10.29 -3.61 -2.32
N LEU A 146 10.00 -3.11 -3.52
CA LEU A 146 9.59 -3.96 -4.65
C LEU A 146 10.68 -5.00 -4.95
N LYS A 147 11.94 -4.57 -4.97
CA LYS A 147 13.09 -5.45 -5.24
C LYS A 147 13.28 -6.49 -4.12
N GLU A 148 13.31 -6.03 -2.87
CA GLU A 148 13.63 -6.88 -1.71
C GLU A 148 12.48 -7.84 -1.33
N LEU A 149 11.23 -7.42 -1.50
CA LEU A 149 10.03 -8.23 -1.20
C LEU A 149 9.56 -9.07 -2.40
N LYS A 150 10.44 -9.27 -3.40
CA LYS A 150 10.23 -10.19 -4.53
C LYS A 150 9.02 -9.83 -5.40
N PHE A 151 8.69 -8.54 -5.51
CA PHE A 151 7.75 -8.09 -6.53
C PHE A 151 8.34 -8.32 -7.91
N GLY A 152 7.51 -8.77 -8.83
CA GLY A 152 7.86 -8.91 -10.25
C GLY A 152 7.19 -7.80 -11.06
N PRO A 153 7.87 -7.24 -12.08
CA PRO A 153 7.22 -6.32 -12.99
C PRO A 153 6.08 -7.02 -13.74
N GLY A 154 4.92 -6.36 -13.81
CA GLY A 154 3.82 -6.77 -14.67
C GLY A 154 4.08 -6.40 -16.15
N ASP A 155 3.12 -6.72 -17.00
CA ASP A 155 3.11 -6.35 -18.43
C ASP A 155 2.41 -5.00 -18.68
N GLY A 156 1.56 -4.56 -17.76
CA GLY A 156 0.87 -3.27 -17.80
C GLY A 156 1.75 -2.08 -17.41
N LYS A 157 1.43 -0.91 -17.96
CA LYS A 157 1.97 0.38 -17.54
C LYS A 157 0.83 1.34 -17.23
N LEU A 158 0.89 2.00 -16.07
CA LEU A 158 -0.01 3.09 -15.74
C LEU A 158 0.66 4.42 -16.13
N GLN A 159 -0.05 5.27 -16.88
CA GLN A 159 0.46 6.54 -17.37
C GLN A 159 -0.38 7.68 -16.80
N TYR A 160 0.29 8.70 -16.28
CA TYR A 160 -0.35 9.86 -15.66
C TYR A 160 -0.42 11.02 -16.64
N TYR A 161 -1.60 11.61 -16.79
CA TYR A 161 -1.84 12.76 -17.67
C TYR A 161 -2.53 13.86 -16.89
N LEU A 162 -2.15 15.11 -17.13
CA LEU A 162 -2.81 16.29 -16.59
C LEU A 162 -3.52 17.02 -17.71
N TYR A 163 -4.78 17.38 -17.50
CA TYR A 163 -5.56 18.17 -18.45
C TYR A 163 -5.38 19.66 -18.18
N ASN A 164 -5.06 20.43 -19.23
CA ASN A 164 -4.88 21.89 -19.15
C ASN A 164 -3.85 22.35 -18.09
N TYR A 165 -2.84 21.53 -17.82
CA TYR A 165 -1.79 21.84 -16.84
C TYR A 165 -0.42 21.43 -17.39
N ARG A 166 0.58 22.31 -17.25
CA ARG A 166 1.94 22.08 -17.75
C ARG A 166 2.91 21.88 -16.59
N VAL A 167 3.57 20.73 -16.57
CA VAL A 167 4.78 20.50 -15.75
C VAL A 167 6.03 20.94 -16.52
N ARG A 168 7.05 21.42 -15.80
CA ARG A 168 8.29 21.95 -16.43
C ARG A 168 9.06 20.85 -17.17
N GLU A 169 9.15 19.69 -16.55
CA GLU A 169 9.88 18.52 -17.04
C GLU A 169 9.01 17.27 -16.86
N ALA A 170 9.36 16.19 -17.58
CA ALA A 170 8.72 14.90 -17.39
C ALA A 170 9.09 14.35 -16.00
N LEU A 171 8.08 13.97 -15.22
CA LEU A 171 8.26 13.47 -13.87
C LEU A 171 8.69 12.00 -13.90
N LYS A 172 9.60 11.64 -12.99
CA LYS A 172 9.88 10.24 -12.66
C LYS A 172 8.71 9.67 -11.84
N PRO A 173 8.47 8.34 -11.88
CA PRO A 173 7.47 7.70 -11.02
C PRO A 173 7.62 8.09 -9.54
N SER A 174 8.86 8.18 -9.05
CA SER A 174 9.18 8.58 -7.67
C SER A 174 8.82 10.03 -7.31
N GLU A 175 8.49 10.87 -8.29
CA GLU A 175 8.07 12.27 -8.09
C GLU A 175 6.54 12.42 -8.11
N VAL A 176 5.81 11.32 -8.34
CA VAL A 176 4.35 11.24 -8.35
C VAL A 176 3.88 10.65 -7.02
N GLY A 177 3.16 11.46 -6.24
CA GLY A 177 2.54 11.10 -4.97
C GLY A 177 1.05 10.79 -5.08
N LEU A 178 0.57 10.37 -6.26
CA LEU A 178 -0.83 10.07 -6.51
C LEU A 178 -1.01 8.59 -6.84
N VAL A 179 -1.83 7.89 -6.06
CA VAL A 179 -2.33 6.56 -6.42
C VAL A 179 -3.67 6.73 -7.13
N LEU A 180 -3.79 6.21 -8.35
CA LEU A 180 -5.06 6.15 -9.07
C LEU A 180 -5.76 4.82 -8.72
N LEU A 181 -7.07 4.91 -8.47
CA LEU A 181 -7.97 3.76 -8.27
C LEU A 181 -8.56 3.29 -9.60
#